data_AF-A0A5B2YWI0-F1
#
_entry.id   AF-A0A5B2YWI0-F1
#
_cell.length_a   1.000
_cell.length_b   1.000
_cell.length_c   1.000
_cell.angle_alpha   90.00
_cell.angle_beta   90.00
_cell.angle_gamma   90.00
#
_symmetry.space_group_name_H-M   'P 1'
#
loop_
_entity.id
_entity.type
_entity.pdbx_description
1 polymer ?
#
loop_
_entity_poly.entity_id
_entity_poly.type
_entity_poly.pdbx_seq_one_letter_code
_entity_poly.pdbx_strand_id
1 'polypeptide(L)'
;MHTLILLELQDKSDKIQNLTLTFVKVLIESTGKELKVPVKFIDIYNEACRLRGGNRNKEESNLEIRQYVRDDLLKNGYIFVDPTDVDSIYLTQKTIDEYSDY
;
A
#
# COMPACT_ATOMS: atom_id res chain seq x y z
N MET A 1 -27.32 -15.08 -8.97
CA MET A 1 -26.25 -14.22 -9.51
C MET A 1 -25.79 -13.09 -8.59
N HIS A 2 -26.53 -12.72 -7.52
CA HIS A 2 -26.08 -11.66 -6.60
C HIS A 2 -25.01 -12.12 -5.58
N THR A 3 -25.04 -13.38 -5.14
CA THR A 3 -24.12 -13.91 -4.11
C THR A 3 -22.68 -14.06 -4.59
N LEU A 4 -22.46 -14.37 -5.87
CA LEU A 4 -21.12 -14.51 -6.47
C LEU A 4 -20.39 -13.17 -6.59
N ILE A 5 -21.12 -12.11 -7.00
CA ILE A 5 -20.57 -10.74 -7.10
C ILE A 5 -20.16 -10.23 -5.71
N LEU A 6 -20.94 -10.53 -4.67
CA LEU A 6 -20.63 -10.11 -3.30
C LEU A 6 -19.36 -10.78 -2.77
N LEU A 7 -19.17 -12.08 -3.04
CA LEU A 7 -17.97 -12.83 -2.64
C LEU A 7 -16.72 -12.33 -3.36
N GLU A 8 -16.81 -12.04 -4.66
CA GLU A 8 -15.67 -11.52 -5.43
C GLU A 8 -15.24 -10.12 -4.96
N LEU A 9 -16.21 -9.27 -4.58
CA LEU A 9 -15.92 -7.94 -4.02
C LEU A 9 -15.29 -8.03 -2.62
N GLN A 10 -15.76 -8.96 -1.79
CA GLN A 10 -15.22 -9.16 -0.44
C GLN A 10 -13.79 -9.72 -0.47
N ASP A 11 -13.52 -10.70 -1.33
CA ASP A 11 -12.17 -11.25 -1.53
C ASP A 11 -11.21 -10.17 -2.08
N LYS A 12 -11.67 -9.32 -3.02
CA LYS A 12 -10.91 -8.15 -3.45
C LYS A 12 -10.63 -7.18 -2.29
N SER A 13 -11.61 -6.91 -1.43
CA SER A 13 -11.45 -6.02 -0.27
C SER A 13 -10.40 -6.55 0.71
N ASP A 14 -10.46 -7.84 1.07
CA ASP A 14 -9.50 -8.45 1.99
C ASP A 14 -8.10 -8.49 1.39
N LYS A 15 -7.98 -8.70 0.07
CA LYS A 15 -6.70 -8.61 -0.64
C LYS A 15 -6.11 -7.20 -0.59
N ILE A 16 -6.91 -6.19 -0.87
CA ILE A 16 -6.49 -4.80 -0.85
C ILE A 16 -6.06 -4.41 0.57
N GLN A 17 -6.85 -4.72 1.59
CA GLN A 17 -6.51 -4.39 2.99
C GLN A 17 -5.21 -5.05 3.44
N ASN A 18 -5.02 -6.34 3.18
CA ASN A 18 -3.78 -7.03 3.54
C ASN A 18 -2.56 -6.46 2.81
N LEU A 19 -2.74 -6.08 1.54
CA LEU A 19 -1.68 -5.46 0.75
C LEU A 19 -1.37 -4.04 1.25
N THR A 20 -2.38 -3.24 1.60
CA THR A 20 -2.22 -1.93 2.27
C THR A 20 -1.42 -2.07 3.56
N LEU A 21 -1.75 -3.05 4.41
CA LEU A 21 -1.02 -3.28 5.67
C LEU A 21 0.45 -3.66 5.42
N THR A 22 0.70 -4.53 4.44
CA THR A 22 2.07 -4.93 4.08
C THR A 22 2.84 -3.74 3.51
N PHE A 23 2.19 -2.93 2.67
CA PHE A 23 2.76 -1.69 2.15
C PHE A 23 3.21 -0.75 3.27
N VAL A 24 2.33 -0.51 4.26
CA VAL A 24 2.64 0.37 5.41
C VAL A 24 3.87 -0.12 6.17
N LYS A 25 3.99 -1.43 6.41
CA LYS A 25 5.17 -2.00 7.07
C LYS A 25 6.44 -1.77 6.28
N VAL A 26 6.43 -2.12 5.00
CA VAL A 26 7.59 -1.89 4.10
C VAL A 26 7.96 -0.42 4.04
N LEU A 27 6.97 0.49 4.01
CA LEU A 27 7.20 1.92 4.02
C LEU A 27 7.92 2.39 5.29
N ILE A 28 7.43 1.97 6.47
CA ILE A 28 8.03 2.32 7.77
C ILE A 28 9.48 1.81 7.85
N GLU A 29 9.72 0.57 7.43
CA GLU A 29 11.05 -0.04 7.44
C GLU A 29 11.99 0.67 6.45
N SER A 30 11.52 0.96 5.24
CA SER A 30 12.32 1.58 4.17
C SER A 30 12.73 3.02 4.50
N THR A 31 11.91 3.76 5.23
CA THR A 31 12.23 5.13 5.66
C THR A 31 12.89 5.18 7.04
N GLY A 32 12.96 4.07 7.77
CA GLY A 32 13.44 4.07 9.15
C GLY A 32 12.62 4.97 10.08
N LYS A 33 11.31 5.13 9.81
CA LYS A 33 10.39 6.06 10.51
C LYS A 33 10.70 7.55 10.28
N GLU A 34 11.53 7.90 9.29
CA GLU A 34 11.81 9.30 8.94
C GLU A 34 10.72 9.89 8.03
N LEU A 35 10.06 10.95 8.49
CA LEU A 35 8.95 11.61 7.76
C LEU A 35 9.39 12.44 6.56
N LYS A 36 10.68 12.82 6.49
CA LYS A 36 11.21 13.73 5.46
C LYS A 36 11.88 13.00 4.29
N VAL A 37 11.86 11.68 4.30
CA VAL A 37 12.48 10.87 3.25
C VAL A 37 11.41 10.48 2.24
N PRO A 38 11.44 11.03 1.01
CA PRO A 38 10.55 10.58 -0.04
C PRO A 38 11.01 9.22 -0.56
N VAL A 39 10.06 8.34 -0.87
CA VAL A 39 10.31 7.07 -1.54
C VAL A 39 9.36 6.92 -2.73
N LYS A 40 9.76 6.16 -3.74
CA LYS A 40 8.89 5.89 -4.89
C LYS A 40 7.77 4.94 -4.47
N PHE A 41 6.53 5.33 -4.75
CA PHE A 41 5.35 4.51 -4.43
C PHE A 41 5.47 3.11 -5.03
N ILE A 42 5.94 3.02 -6.27
CA ILE A 42 6.02 1.75 -6.99
C ILE A 42 7.02 0.78 -6.38
N ASP A 43 8.13 1.28 -5.83
CA ASP A 43 9.16 0.43 -5.23
C ASP A 43 8.62 -0.23 -3.96
N ILE A 44 7.94 0.56 -3.11
CA ILE A 44 7.28 0.06 -1.89
C ILE A 44 6.14 -0.91 -2.24
N TYR A 45 5.34 -0.59 -3.27
CA TYR A 45 4.25 -1.46 -3.72
C TYR A 45 4.76 -2.81 -4.21
N ASN A 46 5.79 -2.81 -5.06
CA ASN A 46 6.35 -4.04 -5.60
C ASN A 46 6.98 -4.90 -4.51
N GLU A 47 7.68 -4.29 -3.55
CA GLU A 47 8.24 -5.02 -2.41
C GLU A 47 7.13 -5.60 -1.52
N ALA A 48 6.06 -4.86 -1.26
CA ALA A 48 4.89 -5.38 -0.54
C ALA A 48 4.23 -6.56 -1.29
N CYS A 49 4.08 -6.47 -2.61
CA CYS A 49 3.61 -7.58 -3.43
C CYS A 49 4.54 -8.80 -3.35
N ARG A 50 5.86 -8.59 -3.36
CA ARG A 50 6.86 -9.65 -3.27
C ARG A 50 6.82 -10.36 -1.93
N LEU A 51 6.72 -9.62 -0.82
CA LEU A 51 6.60 -10.21 0.52
C LEU A 51 5.31 -11.02 0.67
N ARG A 52 4.21 -10.59 0.04
CA ARG A 52 2.91 -11.26 0.16
C ARG A 52 2.76 -12.50 -0.73
N GLY A 53 3.24 -12.45 -1.98
CA GLY A 53 2.97 -13.48 -2.99
C GLY A 53 4.21 -14.15 -3.60
N GLY A 54 5.42 -13.75 -3.19
CA GLY A 54 6.68 -14.22 -3.78
C GLY A 54 6.81 -13.86 -5.27
N ASN A 55 7.74 -14.53 -5.96
CA ASN A 55 8.09 -14.29 -7.38
C ASN A 55 6.95 -14.53 -8.40
N ARG A 56 5.74 -14.91 -7.98
CA ARG A 56 4.59 -15.18 -8.86
C ARG A 56 3.39 -14.30 -8.56
N ASN A 57 3.57 -13.20 -7.81
CA ASN A 57 2.45 -12.33 -7.46
C ASN A 57 1.91 -11.59 -8.69
N LYS A 58 0.71 -11.95 -9.14
CA LYS A 58 0.02 -11.30 -10.27
C LYS A 58 -0.47 -9.88 -9.92
N GLU A 59 -0.52 -9.54 -8.63
CA GLU A 59 -0.96 -8.22 -8.14
C GLU A 59 0.04 -7.11 -8.49
N GLU A 60 1.32 -7.44 -8.65
CA GLU A 60 2.36 -6.49 -9.06
C GLU A 60 2.01 -5.86 -10.43
N SER A 61 1.48 -6.66 -11.34
CA SER A 61 1.08 -6.24 -12.69
C SER A 61 -0.37 -5.75 -12.79
N ASN A 62 -1.14 -5.79 -11.70
CA ASN A 62 -2.54 -5.39 -11.70
C ASN A 62 -2.68 -3.89 -11.37
N LEU A 63 -2.87 -3.07 -12.41
CA LEU A 63 -3.02 -1.62 -12.30
C LEU A 63 -4.23 -1.20 -11.46
N GLU A 64 -5.33 -1.96 -11.52
CA GLU A 64 -6.55 -1.67 -10.75
C GLU A 64 -6.29 -1.83 -9.24
N ILE A 65 -5.68 -2.94 -8.83
CA ILE A 65 -5.32 -3.18 -7.43
C ILE A 65 -4.33 -2.14 -6.93
N ARG A 66 -3.32 -1.81 -7.75
CA ARG A 66 -2.33 -0.78 -7.41
C ARG A 66 -2.98 0.57 -7.14
N GLN A 67 -3.92 0.98 -8.00
CA GLN A 67 -4.64 2.23 -7.82
C GLN A 67 -5.50 2.19 -6.55
N TYR A 68 -6.20 1.09 -6.28
CA TYR A 68 -7.00 0.95 -5.06
C TYR A 68 -6.17 1.06 -3.78
N VAL A 69 -5.00 0.41 -3.74
CA VAL A 69 -4.09 0.52 -2.58
C VAL A 69 -3.62 1.96 -2.42
N ARG A 70 -3.24 2.64 -3.52
CA ARG A 70 -2.83 4.04 -3.48
C ARG A 70 -3.94 4.95 -2.93
N ASP A 71 -5.15 4.78 -3.44
CA ASP A 71 -6.31 5.58 -3.03
C ASP A 71 -6.67 5.33 -1.57
N ASP A 72 -6.61 4.08 -1.11
CA ASP A 72 -6.86 3.70 0.28
C ASP A 72 -5.83 4.33 1.23
N LEU A 73 -4.54 4.27 0.89
CA LEU A 73 -3.46 4.90 1.66
C LEU A 73 -3.65 6.43 1.76
N LEU A 74 -4.04 7.09 0.66
CA LEU A 74 -4.28 8.53 0.63
C LEU A 74 -5.53 8.92 1.43
N LYS A 75 -6.64 8.20 1.21
CA LYS A 75 -7.91 8.46 1.88
C LYS A 75 -7.78 8.32 3.40
N ASN A 76 -7.00 7.34 3.87
CA ASN A 76 -6.75 7.13 5.29
C ASN A 76 -5.61 8.00 5.84
N GLY A 77 -4.92 8.79 5.01
CA GLY A 77 -3.86 9.69 5.44
C GLY A 77 -2.57 8.98 5.86
N TYR A 78 -2.32 7.78 5.33
CA TYR A 78 -1.12 7.00 5.66
C TYR A 78 0.12 7.45 4.87
N ILE A 79 -0.11 8.08 3.72
CA ILE A 79 0.94 8.64 2.89
C ILE A 79 0.55 10.06 2.47
N PHE A 80 1.57 10.84 2.11
CA PHE A 80 1.41 12.13 1.44
C PHE A 80 2.17 12.09 0.11
N VAL A 81 1.56 12.52 -0.99
CA VAL A 81 2.24 12.57 -2.31
C VAL A 81 3.11 13.81 -2.38
N ASP A 82 4.35 13.66 -2.83
CA ASP A 82 5.23 14.80 -3.06
C ASP A 82 4.62 15.74 -4.13
N PRO A 83 4.40 17.04 -3.84
CA PRO A 83 3.85 17.98 -4.80
C PRO A 83 4.78 18.28 -5.98
N THR A 84 6.07 17.96 -5.86
CA THR A 84 7.08 18.17 -6.91
C THR A 84 7.34 16.92 -7.75
N ASP A 85 6.93 15.74 -7.26
CA ASP A 85 7.11 14.45 -7.92
C ASP A 85 5.98 13.48 -7.53
N VAL A 86 4.98 13.38 -8.40
CA VAL A 86 3.76 12.57 -8.12
C VAL A 86 4.02 11.08 -7.96
N ASP A 87 5.20 10.58 -8.34
CA ASP A 87 5.58 9.18 -8.12
C ASP A 87 6.21 8.94 -6.75
N SER A 88 6.63 10.01 -6.07
CA SER A 88 7.22 9.98 -4.74
C SER A 88 6.17 10.25 -3.65
N ILE A 89 6.33 9.55 -2.54
CA ILE A 89 5.45 9.64 -1.39
C ILE A 89 6.27 9.79 -0.11
N TYR A 90 5.66 10.41 0.88
CA TYR A 90 6.16 10.53 2.24
C TYR A 90 5.32 9.69 3.19
N LEU A 91 5.99 9.09 4.18
CA LEU A 91 5.36 8.52 5.36
C LEU A 91 4.71 9.64 6.19
N THR A 92 3.55 9.39 6.79
CA THR A 92 2.90 10.32 7.72
C THR A 92 3.11 9.91 9.18
N GLN A 93 3.03 10.85 10.11
CA GLN A 93 3.14 10.57 11.55
C GLN A 93 2.03 9.60 12.01
N LYS A 94 0.81 9.76 11.47
CA LYS A 94 -0.33 8.87 11.75
C LYS A 94 0.03 7.40 11.50
N THR A 95 0.73 7.12 10.40
CA THR A 95 1.13 5.76 10.05
C THR A 95 2.09 5.16 11.06
N ILE A 96 3.02 5.95 11.57
CA ILE A 96 3.93 5.51 12.65
C ILE A 96 3.09 5.23 13.90
N ASP A 97 2.25 6.17 14.32
CA ASP A 97 1.47 6.06 15.56
C ASP A 97 0.54 4.83 15.56
N GLU A 98 -0.01 4.46 14.40
CA GLU A 98 -0.94 3.32 14.28
C GLU A 98 -0.25 1.97 14.04
N TYR A 99 0.95 1.95 13.43
CA TYR A 99 1.55 0.72 12.92
C TYR A 99 3.02 0.49 13.30
N SER A 100 3.66 1.35 14.09
CA SER A 100 5.08 1.18 14.44
C SER A 100 5.40 -0.03 15.32
N ASP A 101 4.37 -0.58 15.97
CA ASP A 101 4.46 -1.64 16.98
C ASP A 101 4.09 -3.03 16.41
N TYR A 102 3.81 -3.11 15.10
CA TYR A 102 3.20 -4.27 14.43
C TYR A 102 4.16 -5.03 13.52
#